data_AF-A0A933TXN2-F1
#
_entry.id   AF-A0A933TXN2-F1
#
_cell.length_a   1.000
_cell.length_b   1.000
_cell.length_c   1.000
_cell.angle_alpha   90.00
_cell.angle_beta   90.00
_cell.angle_gamma   90.00
#
_symmetry.space_group_name_H-M   'P 1'
#
loop_
_entity.id
_entity.type
_entity.pdbx_description
1 polymer ?
#
loop_
_entity_poly.entity_id
_entity_poly.type
_entity_poly.pdbx_seq_one_letter_code
_entity_poly.pdbx_strand_id
1 'polypeptide(L)' 'FSGKIEKTDTLLARAYSSIANLWLADGNFTESLRWVNKALAIEPGDDFSLKLKFKITELKLQKTVKVVPQPPIIIQQPR' A
#
# COMPACT_ATOMS: atom_id res chain seq x y z
N PHE A 1 18.20 -1.92 31.22
CA PHE A 1 17.04 -1.03 31.02
C PHE A 1 16.73 -0.96 29.53
N SER A 2 15.83 -1.80 29.00
CA SER A 2 15.52 -1.81 27.55
C SER A 2 14.04 -1.99 27.21
N GLY A 3 13.15 -2.32 28.15
CA GLY A 3 11.76 -2.70 27.84
C GLY A 3 10.74 -1.57 27.62
N LYS A 4 11.12 -0.29 27.75
CA LYS A 4 10.19 0.86 27.56
C LYS A 4 10.25 1.48 26.17
N ILE A 5 11.41 1.43 25.51
CA ILE A 5 11.60 2.02 24.18
C ILE A 5 11.00 1.10 23.10
N GLU A 6 11.09 -0.23 23.25
CA GLU A 6 10.44 -1.19 22.34
C GLU A 6 8.91 -1.04 22.23
N LYS A 7 8.20 -0.83 23.34
CA LYS A 7 6.71 -0.86 23.34
C LYS A 7 6.09 0.39 22.73
N THR A 8 6.70 1.56 22.93
CA THR A 8 6.21 2.83 22.36
C THR A 8 6.37 2.86 20.85
N ASP A 9 7.48 2.33 20.36
CA ASP A 9 7.81 2.28 18.95
C ASP A 9 6.83 1.34 18.21
N THR A 10 6.50 0.19 18.81
CA THR A 10 5.45 -0.71 18.29
C THR A 10 4.06 -0.07 18.22
N LEU A 11 3.67 0.77 19.20
CA LEU A 11 2.37 1.46 19.16
C LEU A 11 2.33 2.50 18.04
N LEU A 12 3.42 3.23 17.83
CA LEU A 12 3.52 4.21 16.77
C LEU A 12 3.46 3.53 15.38
N ALA A 13 4.14 2.40 15.21
CA ALA A 13 4.07 1.60 13.98
C ALA A 13 2.62 1.19 13.68
N ARG A 14 1.90 0.64 14.66
CA ARG A 14 0.48 0.25 14.51
C ARG A 14 -0.44 1.43 14.17
N ALA A 15 -0.19 2.59 14.76
CA ALA A 15 -0.94 3.80 14.44
C ALA A 15 -0.72 4.21 12.98
N TYR A 16 0.53 4.22 12.52
CA TYR A 16 0.84 4.49 11.12
C TYR A 16 0.21 3.49 10.15
N SER A 17 0.21 2.19 10.46
CA SER A 17 -0.44 1.18 9.61
C SER A 17 -1.96 1.34 9.59
N SER A 18 -2.56 1.77 10.70
CA SER A 18 -4.00 2.08 10.76
C SER A 18 -4.34 3.30 9.89
N ILE A 19 -3.55 4.37 9.97
CA ILE A 19 -3.70 5.55 9.11
C ILE A 19 -3.53 5.15 7.64
N ALA A 20 -2.53 4.33 7.31
CA ALA A 20 -2.32 3.83 5.96
C ALA A 20 -3.55 3.07 5.44
N ASN A 21 -4.18 2.24 6.27
CA ASN A 21 -5.38 1.49 5.91
C ASN A 21 -6.60 2.39 5.65
N LEU A 22 -6.74 3.49 6.40
CA LEU A 22 -7.78 4.51 6.14
C LEU A 22 -7.59 5.17 4.78
N TRP A 23 -6.37 5.60 4.45
CA TRP A 23 -6.06 6.15 3.13
C TRP A 23 -6.23 5.14 1.99
N LEU A 24 -5.98 3.86 2.27
CA LEU A 24 -6.26 2.80 1.29
C LEU A 24 -7.76 2.68 1.02
N ALA A 25 -8.59 2.74 2.06
CA ALA A 25 -10.05 2.71 1.91
C ALA A 25 -10.59 3.92 1.13
N ASP A 26 -9.94 5.09 1.28
CA ASP A 26 -10.20 6.30 0.47
C ASP A 26 -9.69 6.17 -0.99
N GLY A 27 -8.94 5.12 -1.31
CA GLY A 27 -8.34 4.91 -2.63
C GLY A 27 -7.12 5.79 -2.91
N ASN A 28 -6.64 6.54 -1.90
CA ASN A 28 -5.43 7.35 -1.99
C ASN A 28 -4.19 6.49 -1.73
N PHE A 29 -3.77 5.78 -2.77
CA PHE A 29 -2.62 4.86 -2.69
C PHE A 29 -1.29 5.57 -2.37
N THR A 30 -1.13 6.84 -2.74
CA THR A 30 0.10 7.60 -2.49
C THR A 30 0.25 7.89 -1.00
N GLU A 31 -0.79 8.43 -0.37
CA GLU A 31 -0.78 8.68 1.08
C GLU A 31 -0.71 7.38 1.88
N SER A 32 -1.45 6.36 1.45
CA SER A 32 -1.41 5.04 2.07
C SER A 32 0.01 4.45 2.07
N LEU A 33 0.72 4.50 0.93
CA LEU A 33 2.12 4.06 0.83
C LEU A 33 3.05 4.88 1.73
N ARG A 34 2.83 6.19 1.85
CA ARG A 34 3.65 7.04 2.72
C ARG A 34 3.56 6.59 4.18
N TRP A 35 2.35 6.33 4.68
CA TRP A 35 2.14 5.94 6.07
C TRP A 35 2.60 4.52 6.37
N VAL A 36 2.36 3.55 5.48
CA VAL A 36 2.85 2.18 5.69
C VAL A 36 4.38 2.10 5.66
N ASN A 37 5.05 2.94 4.85
CA ASN A 37 6.51 3.03 4.87
C ASN A 37 7.04 3.62 6.19
N LYS A 38 6.32 4.56 6.82
CA LYS A 38 6.69 5.03 8.16
C LYS A 38 6.54 3.94 9.22
N ALA A 39 5.50 3.10 9.13
CA ALA A 39 5.34 1.96 10.03
C ALA A 39 6.50 0.96 9.89
N LEU A 40 6.83 0.59 8.65
CA LEU A 40 7.93 -0.34 8.34
C LEU A 40 9.32 0.23 8.64
N ALA A 41 9.49 1.55 8.71
CA ALA A 41 10.74 2.16 9.16
C ALA A 41 10.99 1.93 10.67
N ILE A 42 9.92 1.75 11.46
CA ILE A 42 9.98 1.45 12.88
C ILE A 42 10.04 -0.06 13.12
N GLU A 43 9.16 -0.81 12.44
CA GLU A 43 9.07 -2.26 12.55
C GLU A 43 9.11 -2.90 11.14
N PRO A 44 10.32 -3.12 10.57
CA PRO A 44 10.47 -3.65 9.22
C PRO A 44 9.87 -5.04 9.01
N GLY A 45 9.74 -5.81 10.09
CA GLY A 45 9.19 -7.16 10.12
C GLY A 45 7.70 -7.24 10.48
N ASP A 46 6.99 -6.11 10.59
CA ASP A 46 5.55 -6.15 10.89
C ASP A 46 4.76 -6.76 9.72
N ASP A 47 4.29 -7.99 9.92
CA ASP A 47 3.51 -8.76 8.94
C ASP A 47 2.31 -8.00 8.41
N PHE A 48 1.63 -7.23 9.26
CA PHE A 48 0.46 -6.46 8.86
C PHE A 48 0.84 -5.35 7.87
N SER A 49 1.87 -4.57 8.19
CA SER A 49 2.35 -3.49 7.32
C SER A 49 2.92 -4.01 6.01
N LEU A 50 3.62 -5.15 6.01
CA LEU A 50 4.09 -5.77 4.78
C LEU A 50 2.93 -6.18 3.87
N LYS A 51 1.94 -6.91 4.41
CA LYS A 51 0.73 -7.31 3.66
C LYS A 51 -0.04 -6.09 3.14
N LEU A 52 -0.14 -5.04 3.95
CA LEU A 52 -0.79 -3.80 3.54
C LEU A 52 -0.06 -3.14 2.38
N LYS A 53 1.28 -3.04 2.43
CA LYS A 53 2.10 -2.49 1.34
C LYS A 53 1.96 -3.28 0.03
N PHE A 54 1.93 -4.62 0.11
CA PHE A 54 1.66 -5.47 -1.06
C PHE A 54 0.29 -5.16 -1.67
N LYS A 55 -0.76 -5.15 -0.84
CA LYS A 55 -2.14 -4.83 -1.29
C LYS A 55 -2.24 -3.45 -1.94
N ILE A 56 -1.64 -2.42 -1.32
CA ILE A 56 -1.66 -1.06 -1.90
C ILE A 56 -0.98 -1.03 -3.26
N THR A 57 0.18 -1.68 -3.39
CA THR A 57 0.95 -1.70 -4.63
C THR A 57 0.20 -2.44 -5.74
N GLU A 58 -0.39 -3.59 -5.43
CA GLU A 58 -1.22 -4.36 -6.36
C GLU A 58 -2.38 -3.52 -6.90
N LEU A 59 -3.17 -2.90 -6.00
CA LEU A 59 -4.32 -2.09 -6.38
C LEU A 59 -3.92 -0.85 -7.19
N LYS A 60 -2.79 -0.21 -6.85
CA LYS A 60 -2.24 0.92 -7.62
C LYS A 60 -1.85 0.51 -9.04
N LEU A 61 -1.22 -0.66 -9.19
CA LEU A 61 -0.86 -1.21 -10.50
C LEU A 61 -2.11 -1.55 -11.32
N GLN A 62 -3.08 -2.26 -10.74
CA GLN A 62 -4.34 -2.59 -11.42
C GLN A 62 -5.09 -1.34 -11.89
N LYS A 63 -5.15 -0.29 -11.05
CA LYS A 63 -5.77 0.99 -11.44
C LYS A 63 -5.05 1.62 -12.62
N THR A 64 -3.71 1.62 -12.61
CA THR A 64 -2.92 2.16 -13.73
C THR A 64 -3.13 1.37 -15.01
N VAL A 65 -3.14 0.03 -14.95
CA VAL A 65 -3.35 -0.84 -16.11
C VAL A 65 -4.75 -0.68 -16.71
N LYS A 66 -5.78 -0.53 -15.88
CA LYS A 66 -7.15 -0.24 -16.34
C LYS A 66 -7.31 1.12 -17.01
N VAL A 67 -6.42 2.08 -16.72
CA VAL A 67 -6.45 3.44 -17.28
C VAL A 67 -5.73 3.54 -18.62
N VAL A 68 -4.89 2.57 -19.01
CA VAL A 68 -4.40 2.48 -20.39
C VAL A 68 -5.55 1.94 -21.24
N PRO A 69 -6.18 2.73 -22.12
CA PRO A 69 -7.20 2.19 -23.01
C PRO A 69 -6.55 1.10 -23.85
N GLN A 70 -7.06 -0.13 -23.74
CA GLN A 70 -6.73 -1.16 -24.71
C GLN A 70 -7.16 -0.61 -26.07
N PRO A 71 -6.24 -0.39 -27.04
CA PRO A 71 -6.66 0.04 -28.36
C PRO A 71 -7.68 -0.97 -28.88
N PRO A 72 -8.79 -0.52 -29.50
CA PRO A 72 -9.75 -1.44 -30.08
C PRO A 72 -9.00 -2.40 -31.00
N ILE A 73 -9.13 -3.70 -30.74
CA ILE A 73 -8.58 -4.73 -31.62
C ILE A 73 -9.39 -4.64 -32.91
N ILE A 74 -8.91 -3.85 -33.88
CA ILE A 74 -9.44 -3.85 -35.24
C ILE A 74 -8.94 -5.14 -35.86
N ILE A 75 -9.71 -6.22 -35.69
CA ILE A 75 -9.54 -7.42 -36.50
C ILE A 75 -9.94 -7.00 -37.92
N GLN A 76 -8.95 -6.60 -38.73
CA GLN A 76 -9.19 -6.40 -40.15
C GLN A 76 -9.62 -7.75 -40.71
N GLN A 77 -10.89 -7.86 -41.12
CA GLN A 77 -11.36 -9.02 -41.86
C GLN A 77 -10.61 -9.03 -43.20
N PRO A 78 -9.92 -10.14 -43.57
CA PRO A 78 -9.32 -10.26 -44.89
C PRO A 78 -10.43 -10.20 -45.94
N ARG A 79 -10.20 -9.40 -46.99
CA ARG A 79 -11.09 -9.28 -48.15
C ARG A 79 -11.11 -10.57 -48.96
#